data_AF-A0A4P9YYF0-F1
#
_entry.id   AF-A0A4P9YYF0-F1
#
_cell.length_a   1.000
_cell.length_b   1.000
_cell.length_c   1.000
_cell.angle_alpha   90.00
_cell.angle_beta   90.00
_cell.angle_gamma   90.00
#
_symmetry.space_group_name_H-M   'P 1'
#
loop_
_entity.id
_entity.type
_entity.pdbx_description
1 polymer ?
#
loop_
_entity_poly.entity_id
_entity_poly.type
_entity_poly.pdbx_seq_one_letter_code
_entity_poly.pdbx_strand_id
1 'polypeptide(L)'
;MIQDLKNNKVKKRGALANQANATKEVVTTLKKFIGNMNKKRHVVAGEALNVSLSDIRSVKTKGKWWLVGASWVGNQADGYGDGAVSDLPAKAAAASTDKKSASDQLLELARKQNMNTDIRRSIFVILMSSEDYVDAFDRLMKLGLKEVQEREIARVLLHCCGQEKVFNPYYVLVAERVCGYKHGFKVTFQYALWDFLRELGEDAGGLGSADARHRAGDQDGDQVPMRRIVNVAKFYGWLMGASAVSLTVLKTLTFTRIQSSAQTFFRVLFAHLFLRIYTLADRRQDAEAIARVFSRATVVPNLAEGIRFFMHYFMRKVEFLTDAQDAKVVTWSIGIARDILKSKAGHLADDYE
;
A
#
# COMPACT_ATOMS: atom_id res chain seq x y z
N MET A 1 -43.57 45.64 -56.82
CA MET A 1 -42.65 44.57 -56.37
C MET A 1 -41.21 45.08 -56.40
N ILE A 2 -40.78 45.86 -55.39
CA ILE A 2 -39.38 46.31 -55.25
C ILE A 2 -39.03 46.31 -53.75
N GLN A 3 -39.01 45.13 -53.11
CA GLN A 3 -38.55 45.01 -51.71
C GLN A 3 -37.51 43.89 -51.45
N ASP A 4 -37.08 43.13 -52.47
CA ASP A 4 -36.22 41.95 -52.25
C ASP A 4 -34.75 42.08 -52.70
N LEU A 5 -34.19 43.29 -52.75
CA LEU A 5 -32.74 43.48 -53.04
C LEU A 5 -31.88 43.70 -51.78
N LYS A 6 -32.46 43.98 -50.61
CA LYS A 6 -31.68 44.21 -49.37
C LYS A 6 -31.29 42.91 -48.64
N ASN A 7 -32.05 41.82 -48.78
CA ASN A 7 -31.78 40.56 -48.08
C ASN A 7 -30.66 39.70 -48.70
N ASN A 8 -30.29 39.93 -49.96
CA ASN A 8 -29.27 39.12 -50.62
C ASN A 8 -27.83 39.49 -50.24
N LYS A 9 -27.60 40.73 -49.74
CA LYS A 9 -26.26 41.17 -49.26
C LYS A 9 -25.89 40.57 -47.90
N VAL A 10 -26.86 40.35 -47.01
CA VAL A 10 -26.61 39.77 -45.67
C VAL A 10 -26.30 38.28 -45.77
N LYS A 11 -27.03 37.56 -46.64
CA LYS A 11 -26.81 36.13 -46.91
C LYS A 11 -25.43 35.86 -47.54
N LYS A 12 -24.97 36.75 -48.43
CA LYS A 12 -23.62 36.67 -49.04
C LYS A 12 -22.51 36.98 -48.03
N ARG A 13 -22.69 37.96 -47.13
CA ARG A 13 -21.74 38.26 -46.04
C ARG A 13 -21.61 37.11 -45.02
N GLY A 14 -22.71 36.45 -44.67
CA GLY A 14 -22.69 35.28 -43.78
C GLY A 14 -21.99 34.05 -44.39
N ALA A 15 -22.19 33.81 -45.70
CA ALA A 15 -21.51 32.73 -46.41
C ALA A 15 -19.99 32.96 -46.54
N LEU A 16 -19.56 34.20 -46.82
CA LEU A 16 -18.15 34.57 -46.86
C LEU A 16 -17.49 34.52 -45.47
N ALA A 17 -18.21 34.90 -44.40
CA ALA A 17 -17.70 34.80 -43.02
C ALA A 17 -17.54 33.34 -42.56
N ASN A 18 -18.49 32.45 -42.91
CA ASN A 18 -18.37 31.02 -42.61
C ASN A 18 -17.24 30.35 -43.40
N GLN A 19 -17.02 30.75 -44.66
CA GLN A 19 -15.90 30.24 -45.45
C GLN A 19 -14.54 30.76 -44.94
N ALA A 20 -14.49 32.01 -44.47
CA ALA A 20 -13.31 32.59 -43.83
C ALA A 20 -13.01 31.95 -42.46
N ASN A 21 -14.02 31.55 -41.71
CA ASN A 21 -13.85 30.83 -40.44
C ASN A 21 -13.44 29.38 -40.66
N ALA A 22 -14.03 28.68 -41.64
CA ALA A 22 -13.62 27.32 -42.01
C ALA A 22 -12.16 27.29 -42.53
N THR A 23 -11.76 28.26 -43.34
CA THR A 23 -10.35 28.38 -43.79
C THR A 23 -9.41 28.72 -42.65
N LYS A 24 -9.80 29.56 -41.68
CA LYS A 24 -9.01 29.80 -40.45
C LYS A 24 -8.90 28.53 -39.61
N GLU A 25 -9.95 27.75 -39.46
CA GLU A 25 -9.92 26.48 -38.74
C GLU A 25 -8.99 25.46 -39.41
N VAL A 26 -9.06 25.33 -40.75
CA VAL A 26 -8.14 24.50 -41.54
C VAL A 26 -6.70 24.98 -41.39
N VAL A 27 -6.45 26.30 -41.43
CA VAL A 27 -5.11 26.86 -41.23
C VAL A 27 -4.62 26.62 -39.80
N THR A 28 -5.49 26.67 -38.79
CA THR A 28 -5.10 26.38 -37.40
C THR A 28 -4.85 24.89 -37.15
N THR A 29 -5.62 23.99 -37.76
CA THR A 29 -5.35 22.54 -37.70
C THR A 29 -4.07 22.21 -38.44
N LEU A 30 -3.82 22.82 -39.60
CA LEU A 30 -2.56 22.65 -40.32
C LEU A 30 -1.36 23.21 -39.54
N LYS A 31 -1.49 24.39 -38.91
CA LYS A 31 -0.45 24.95 -38.03
C LYS A 31 -0.19 24.07 -36.81
N LYS A 32 -1.24 23.49 -36.20
CA LYS A 32 -1.09 22.50 -35.11
C LYS A 32 -0.42 21.22 -35.60
N PHE A 33 -0.76 20.73 -36.78
CA PHE A 33 -0.15 19.55 -37.39
C PHE A 33 1.34 19.76 -37.69
N ILE A 34 1.70 20.87 -38.34
CA ILE A 34 3.09 21.24 -38.64
C ILE A 34 3.87 21.53 -37.34
N GLY A 35 3.25 22.20 -36.37
CA GLY A 35 3.83 22.42 -35.04
C GLY A 35 4.13 21.11 -34.29
N ASN A 36 3.28 20.09 -34.47
CA ASN A 36 3.50 18.74 -33.95
C ASN A 36 4.53 17.93 -34.76
N MET A 37 4.79 18.29 -36.02
CA MET A 37 5.89 17.70 -36.80
C MET A 37 7.26 18.25 -36.36
N ASN A 38 7.33 19.52 -35.95
CA ASN A 38 8.57 20.16 -35.53
C ASN A 38 9.00 19.82 -34.10
N LYS A 39 8.06 19.37 -33.25
CA LYS A 39 8.42 18.59 -32.08
C LYS A 39 8.96 17.28 -32.60
N LYS A 40 10.30 17.12 -32.63
CA LYS A 40 10.99 15.89 -33.00
C LYS A 40 10.13 14.71 -32.54
N ARG A 41 9.44 14.07 -33.49
CA ARG A 41 9.08 12.68 -33.31
C ARG A 41 10.44 12.08 -32.98
N HIS A 42 10.61 11.58 -31.76
CA HIS A 42 11.27 10.30 -31.65
C HIS A 42 10.42 9.39 -32.55
N VAL A 43 10.73 9.42 -33.85
CA VAL A 43 10.77 8.19 -34.60
C VAL A 43 11.60 7.35 -33.66
N VAL A 44 10.93 6.42 -32.99
CA VAL A 44 11.59 5.24 -32.50
C VAL A 44 12.27 4.74 -33.76
N ALA A 45 13.52 5.17 -33.97
CA ALA A 45 14.45 4.41 -34.76
C ALA A 45 14.30 3.05 -34.11
N GLY A 46 13.60 2.13 -34.81
CA GLY A 46 13.37 0.80 -34.28
C GLY A 46 14.71 0.37 -33.73
N GLU A 47 14.76 0.08 -32.43
CA GLU A 47 15.98 -0.38 -31.78
C GLU A 47 16.64 -1.34 -32.75
N ALA A 48 17.90 -1.06 -33.12
CA ALA A 48 18.65 -1.94 -33.99
C ALA A 48 18.44 -3.35 -33.43
N LEU A 49 17.97 -4.27 -34.27
CA LEU A 49 17.58 -5.62 -33.87
C LEU A 49 18.61 -6.15 -32.87
N ASN A 50 18.20 -6.35 -31.61
CA ASN A 50 19.03 -6.86 -30.52
C ASN A 50 19.27 -8.37 -30.73
N VAL A 51 19.73 -8.74 -31.93
CA VAL A 51 20.02 -10.11 -32.34
C VAL A 51 21.53 -10.28 -32.30
N SER A 52 21.99 -11.14 -31.40
CA SER A 52 23.41 -11.46 -31.30
C SER A 52 23.86 -12.32 -32.49
N LEU A 53 25.14 -12.27 -32.86
CA LEU A 53 25.71 -13.11 -33.91
C LEU A 53 25.55 -14.62 -33.59
N SER A 54 25.52 -14.96 -32.29
CA SER A 54 25.18 -16.29 -31.77
C SER A 54 23.76 -16.73 -32.11
N ASP A 55 22.78 -15.84 -32.05
CA ASP A 55 21.39 -16.17 -32.38
C ASP A 55 21.23 -16.46 -33.87
N ILE A 56 21.95 -15.73 -34.73
CA ILE A 56 21.99 -15.99 -36.18
C ILE A 56 22.63 -17.35 -36.50
N ARG A 57 23.70 -17.73 -35.80
CA ARG A 57 24.36 -19.04 -35.99
C ARG A 57 23.52 -20.22 -35.51
N SER A 58 22.68 -20.00 -34.50
CA SER A 58 21.86 -21.05 -33.88
C SER A 58 20.45 -21.17 -34.45
N VAL A 59 20.14 -20.54 -35.60
CA VAL A 59 18.79 -20.56 -36.21
C VAL A 59 18.24 -21.97 -36.45
N LYS A 60 19.11 -22.96 -36.73
CA LYS A 60 18.68 -24.36 -36.92
C LYS A 60 18.23 -25.05 -35.63
N THR A 61 18.72 -24.61 -34.48
CA THR A 61 18.46 -25.24 -33.17
C THR A 61 17.48 -24.43 -32.33
N LYS A 62 17.59 -23.10 -32.33
CA LYS A 62 16.73 -22.16 -31.57
C LYS A 62 15.58 -21.59 -32.39
N GLY A 63 15.46 -21.95 -33.66
CA GLY A 63 14.41 -21.47 -34.55
C GLY A 63 14.69 -20.10 -35.15
N LYS A 64 13.78 -19.65 -36.00
CA LYS A 64 13.90 -18.39 -36.74
C LYS A 64 13.52 -17.23 -35.82
N TRP A 65 14.46 -16.32 -35.57
CA TRP A 65 14.32 -15.20 -34.62
C TRP A 65 13.18 -14.23 -34.94
N TRP A 66 12.71 -14.19 -36.18
CA TRP A 66 11.59 -13.34 -36.61
C TRP A 66 10.21 -13.99 -36.43
N LEU A 67 10.16 -15.24 -35.94
CA LEU A 67 8.90 -15.88 -35.54
C LEU A 67 8.65 -15.60 -34.06
N VAL A 68 7.53 -14.95 -33.77
CA VAL A 68 7.08 -14.63 -32.40
C VAL A 68 6.91 -15.95 -31.62
N GLY A 69 7.68 -16.12 -30.55
CA GLY A 69 7.69 -17.32 -29.70
C GLY A 69 8.83 -18.31 -29.93
N ALA A 70 9.62 -18.17 -31.02
CA ALA A 70 10.72 -19.10 -31.31
C ALA A 70 11.92 -18.97 -30.35
N SER A 71 12.21 -17.75 -29.88
CA SER A 71 13.35 -17.50 -28.97
C SER A 71 13.04 -17.81 -27.48
N TRP A 72 11.85 -18.32 -27.16
CA TRP A 72 11.37 -18.48 -25.79
C TRP A 72 11.60 -19.88 -25.20
N VAL A 73 12.11 -20.84 -25.97
CA VAL A 73 12.21 -22.25 -25.55
C VAL A 73 13.55 -22.56 -24.84
N GLY A 74 14.52 -21.63 -24.80
CA GLY A 74 15.89 -21.98 -24.37
C GLY A 74 16.66 -21.00 -23.48
N ASN A 75 16.07 -19.89 -23.01
CA ASN A 75 16.84 -18.83 -22.33
C ASN A 75 16.47 -18.58 -20.85
N GLN A 76 16.13 -19.64 -20.10
CA GLN A 76 15.93 -19.55 -18.65
C GLN A 76 17.21 -19.75 -17.81
N ALA A 77 18.39 -19.91 -18.43
CA ALA A 77 19.61 -20.27 -17.70
C ALA A 77 20.70 -19.20 -17.61
N ASP A 78 20.82 -18.24 -18.54
CA ASP A 78 21.95 -17.28 -18.51
C ASP A 78 21.47 -15.84 -18.69
N GLY A 79 21.49 -15.10 -17.58
CA GLY A 79 21.21 -13.67 -17.56
C GLY A 79 22.39 -12.87 -18.11
N TYR A 80 22.15 -12.12 -19.19
CA TYR A 80 22.89 -10.92 -19.54
C TYR A 80 21.93 -9.87 -20.11
N GLY A 81 21.71 -8.84 -19.32
CA GLY A 81 21.13 -7.57 -19.71
C GLY A 81 21.81 -6.51 -18.86
N ASP A 82 22.99 -6.08 -19.28
CA ASP A 82 23.67 -4.90 -18.74
C ASP A 82 23.23 -3.66 -19.54
N GLY A 83 23.01 -2.57 -18.82
CA GLY A 83 22.42 -1.34 -19.32
C GLY A 83 22.00 -0.38 -18.20
N ALA A 84 23.01 0.14 -17.49
CA ALA A 84 22.99 1.35 -16.65
C ALA A 84 22.49 1.23 -15.19
N VAL A 85 23.36 0.75 -14.31
CA VAL A 85 23.62 1.36 -12.98
C VAL A 85 25.08 1.10 -12.60
N SER A 86 25.99 1.93 -13.11
CA SER A 86 27.36 2.00 -12.63
C SER A 86 27.45 2.95 -11.43
N ASP A 87 28.24 2.53 -10.45
CA ASP A 87 28.81 3.27 -9.33
C ASP A 87 28.02 3.35 -8.01
N LEU A 88 28.02 2.23 -7.29
CA LEU A 88 28.12 2.21 -5.83
C LEU A 88 29.29 1.29 -5.42
N PRO A 89 30.20 1.71 -4.52
CA PRO A 89 31.46 1.02 -4.28
C PRO A 89 31.27 -0.29 -3.51
N ALA A 90 31.26 -1.41 -4.23
CA ALA A 90 31.40 -2.74 -3.66
C ALA A 90 32.88 -3.01 -3.31
N LYS A 91 33.30 -2.54 -2.13
CA LYS A 91 34.60 -2.95 -1.56
C LYS A 91 34.48 -3.21 -0.06
N ALA A 92 33.69 -4.24 0.30
CA ALA A 92 33.78 -4.92 1.59
C ALA A 92 32.96 -6.22 1.60
N ALA A 93 33.43 -7.29 0.93
CA ALA A 93 33.03 -8.67 1.24
C ALA A 93 33.88 -9.70 0.47
N ALA A 94 35.19 -9.70 0.69
CA ALA A 94 36.02 -10.86 0.38
C ALA A 94 36.17 -11.71 1.65
N ALA A 95 35.13 -12.44 2.03
CA ALA A 95 35.18 -13.54 2.99
C ALA A 95 33.89 -14.39 2.95
N SER A 96 34.07 -15.72 2.87
CA SER A 96 33.11 -16.83 3.09
C SER A 96 32.21 -17.27 1.92
N THR A 97 32.59 -18.41 1.34
CA THR A 97 31.84 -19.23 0.38
C THR A 97 30.53 -19.80 0.95
N ASP A 98 30.34 -19.82 2.27
CA ASP A 98 29.12 -20.29 2.94
C ASP A 98 27.90 -19.35 2.78
N LYS A 99 28.12 -18.05 2.54
CA LYS A 99 27.02 -17.07 2.42
C LYS A 99 26.21 -17.19 1.13
N LYS A 100 26.76 -17.80 0.07
CA LYS A 100 26.01 -18.04 -1.17
C LYS A 100 24.89 -19.07 -0.97
N SER A 101 25.17 -20.16 -0.24
CA SER A 101 24.17 -21.20 0.03
C SER A 101 22.99 -20.67 0.85
N ALA A 102 23.26 -19.87 1.89
CA ALA A 102 22.21 -19.25 2.69
C ALA A 102 21.37 -18.24 1.89
N SER A 103 22.01 -17.45 1.01
CA SER A 103 21.30 -16.52 0.12
C SER A 103 20.40 -17.25 -0.87
N ASP A 104 20.84 -18.38 -1.43
CA ASP A 104 20.05 -19.16 -2.39
C ASP A 104 18.85 -19.84 -1.71
N GLN A 105 19.02 -20.33 -0.49
CA GLN A 105 17.91 -20.86 0.33
C GLN A 105 16.87 -19.78 0.65
N LEU A 106 17.30 -18.56 0.96
CA LEU A 106 16.40 -17.43 1.19
C LEU A 106 15.64 -17.02 -0.07
N LEU A 107 16.27 -17.10 -1.24
CA LEU A 107 15.61 -16.85 -2.52
C LEU A 107 14.55 -17.91 -2.85
N GLU A 108 14.80 -19.17 -2.51
CA GLU A 108 13.81 -20.24 -2.65
C GLU A 108 12.62 -20.04 -1.68
N LEU A 109 12.90 -19.66 -0.43
CA LEU A 109 11.86 -19.29 0.53
C LEU A 109 11.05 -18.08 0.07
N ALA A 110 11.69 -17.09 -0.54
CA ALA A 110 11.00 -15.93 -1.11
C ALA A 110 10.01 -16.35 -2.22
N ARG A 111 10.40 -17.30 -3.09
CA ARG A 111 9.51 -17.86 -4.12
C ARG A 111 8.33 -18.60 -3.48
N LYS A 112 8.56 -19.37 -2.41
CA LYS A 112 7.49 -20.06 -1.66
C LYS A 112 6.51 -19.08 -0.99
N GLN A 113 6.97 -17.90 -0.60
CA GLN A 113 6.16 -16.81 -0.01
C GLN A 113 5.57 -15.86 -1.07
N ASN A 114 5.45 -16.28 -2.34
CA ASN A 114 4.88 -15.49 -3.44
C ASN A 114 5.57 -14.13 -3.69
N MET A 115 6.88 -14.03 -3.43
CA MET A 115 7.69 -12.85 -3.78
C MET A 115 8.06 -12.91 -5.27
N ASN A 116 7.08 -12.64 -6.13
CA ASN A 116 7.21 -12.84 -7.57
C ASN A 116 8.15 -11.83 -8.24
N THR A 117 8.33 -10.63 -7.68
CA THR A 117 9.18 -9.57 -8.24
C THR A 117 10.56 -9.53 -7.59
N ASP A 118 11.58 -9.12 -8.34
CA ASP A 118 12.96 -9.05 -7.82
C ASP A 118 13.09 -8.05 -6.66
N ILE A 119 12.27 -7.00 -6.68
CA ILE A 119 12.18 -6.01 -5.59
C ILE A 119 11.64 -6.67 -4.32
N ARG A 120 10.55 -7.45 -4.41
CA ARG A 120 9.99 -8.16 -3.27
C ARG A 120 10.96 -9.19 -2.71
N ARG A 121 11.69 -9.91 -3.58
CA ARG A 121 12.74 -10.85 -3.17
C ARG A 121 13.89 -10.14 -2.46
N SER A 122 14.35 -9.02 -3.01
CA SER A 122 15.43 -8.23 -2.40
C SER A 122 15.05 -7.71 -1.02
N ILE A 123 13.84 -7.17 -0.87
CA ILE A 123 13.31 -6.73 0.42
C ILE A 123 13.21 -7.91 1.40
N PHE A 124 12.69 -9.06 0.95
CA PHE A 124 12.58 -10.26 1.78
C PHE A 124 13.95 -10.76 2.26
N VAL A 125 14.93 -10.84 1.36
CA VAL A 125 16.30 -11.26 1.70
C VAL A 125 16.90 -10.29 2.71
N ILE A 126 16.73 -8.98 2.54
CA ILE A 126 17.19 -7.99 3.52
C ILE A 126 16.52 -8.22 4.88
N LEU A 127 15.19 -8.37 4.92
CA LEU A 127 14.46 -8.56 6.18
C LEU A 127 14.89 -9.82 6.93
N MET A 128 15.19 -10.91 6.22
CA MET A 128 15.58 -12.20 6.80
C MET A 128 17.08 -12.30 7.12
N SER A 129 17.93 -11.51 6.44
CA SER A 129 19.39 -11.53 6.63
C SER A 129 19.93 -10.42 7.54
N SER A 130 19.07 -9.49 7.96
CA SER A 130 19.47 -8.41 8.87
C SER A 130 19.48 -8.92 10.30
N GLU A 131 20.45 -8.43 11.08
CA GLU A 131 20.64 -8.83 12.48
C GLU A 131 19.69 -8.08 13.43
N ASP A 132 19.46 -6.79 13.13
CA ASP A 132 18.63 -5.89 13.95
C ASP A 132 17.73 -4.99 13.08
N TYR A 133 16.70 -4.41 13.69
CA TYR A 133 15.75 -3.53 13.01
C TYR A 133 16.41 -2.26 12.43
N VAL A 134 17.50 -1.79 13.05
CA VAL A 134 18.28 -0.65 12.57
C VAL A 134 19.03 -1.00 11.28
N ASP A 135 19.74 -2.13 11.28
CA ASP A 135 20.47 -2.63 10.12
C ASP A 135 19.50 -2.94 8.96
N ALA A 136 18.35 -3.55 9.26
CA ALA A 136 17.30 -3.80 8.28
C ALA A 136 16.79 -2.49 7.65
N PHE A 137 16.52 -1.47 8.46
CA PHE A 137 16.09 -0.16 7.96
C PHE A 137 17.15 0.48 7.04
N ASP A 138 18.42 0.51 7.46
CA ASP A 138 19.49 1.13 6.69
C ASP A 138 19.72 0.40 5.36
N ARG A 139 19.66 -0.94 5.36
CA ARG A 139 19.76 -1.74 4.13
C ARG A 139 18.58 -1.53 3.20
N LEU A 140 17.35 -1.43 3.72
CA LEU A 140 16.16 -1.14 2.92
C LEU A 140 16.25 0.23 2.26
N MET A 141 16.76 1.25 2.96
CA MET A 141 16.92 2.59 2.40
C MET A 141 18.05 2.66 1.36
N LYS A 142 19.10 1.86 1.52
CA LYS A 142 20.21 1.75 0.55
C LYS A 142 19.80 1.12 -0.79
N LEU A 143 18.65 0.45 -0.90
CA LEU A 143 18.15 -0.07 -2.17
C LEU A 143 17.82 1.02 -3.20
N GLY A 144 17.62 2.29 -2.79
CA GLY A 144 17.39 3.40 -3.72
C GLY A 144 16.15 3.21 -4.60
N LEU A 145 15.08 2.61 -4.06
CA LEU A 145 13.87 2.29 -4.82
C LEU A 145 13.10 3.56 -5.24
N LYS A 146 12.40 3.48 -6.38
CA LYS A 146 11.46 4.54 -6.81
C LYS A 146 10.23 4.57 -5.91
N GLU A 147 9.54 5.71 -5.82
CA GLU A 147 8.38 5.87 -4.92
C GLU A 147 7.28 4.81 -5.05
N VAL A 148 7.04 4.30 -6.26
CA VAL A 148 6.04 3.24 -6.51
C VAL A 148 6.53 1.91 -5.94
N GLN A 149 7.84 1.65 -6.05
CA GLN A 149 8.50 0.42 -5.60
C GLN A 149 8.70 0.42 -4.08
N GLU A 150 8.95 1.58 -3.47
CA GLU A 150 9.03 1.75 -2.01
C GLU A 150 7.77 1.22 -1.31
N ARG A 151 6.60 1.31 -1.95
CA ARG A 151 5.34 0.79 -1.40
C ARG A 151 5.38 -0.72 -1.16
N GLU A 152 6.21 -1.45 -1.90
CA GLU A 152 6.38 -2.89 -1.69
C GLU A 152 7.08 -3.21 -0.37
N ILE A 153 7.89 -2.30 0.19
CA ILE A 153 8.52 -2.49 1.51
C ILE A 153 7.44 -2.70 2.57
N ALA A 154 6.45 -1.81 2.63
CA ALA A 154 5.37 -1.89 3.60
C ALA A 154 4.52 -3.16 3.42
N ARG A 155 4.25 -3.55 2.16
CA ARG A 155 3.47 -4.76 1.85
C ARG A 155 4.22 -6.04 2.22
N VAL A 156 5.51 -6.12 1.92
CA VAL A 156 6.35 -7.28 2.26
C VAL A 156 6.51 -7.40 3.77
N LEU A 157 6.76 -6.29 4.49
CA LEU A 157 6.81 -6.28 5.95
C LEU A 157 5.52 -6.86 6.57
N LEU A 158 4.37 -6.41 6.08
CA LEU A 158 3.08 -6.87 6.58
C LEU A 158 2.83 -8.35 6.24
N HIS A 159 3.20 -8.77 5.02
CA HIS A 159 3.10 -10.16 4.60
C HIS A 159 3.95 -11.08 5.47
N CYS A 160 5.23 -10.76 5.68
CA CYS A 160 6.14 -11.53 6.53
C CYS A 160 5.61 -11.61 7.97
N CYS A 161 5.20 -10.47 8.56
CA CYS A 161 4.60 -10.46 9.90
C CYS A 161 3.34 -11.34 9.99
N GLY A 162 2.52 -11.35 8.94
CA GLY A 162 1.33 -12.19 8.83
C GLY A 162 1.62 -13.69 8.69
N GLN A 163 2.81 -14.07 8.21
CA GLN A 163 3.23 -15.46 8.00
C GLN A 163 4.02 -16.09 9.15
N GLU A 164 4.46 -15.29 10.12
CA GLU A 164 5.14 -15.80 11.30
C GLU A 164 4.25 -16.63 12.23
N LYS A 165 4.82 -17.68 12.84
CA LYS A 165 4.13 -18.53 13.83
C LYS A 165 3.65 -17.73 15.05
N VAL A 166 4.53 -16.87 15.56
CA VAL A 166 4.31 -16.00 16.70
C VAL A 166 4.63 -14.58 16.26
N PHE A 167 3.86 -13.61 16.73
CA PHE A 167 4.11 -12.20 16.45
C PHE A 167 5.54 -11.80 16.88
N ASN A 168 6.34 -11.37 15.90
CA ASN A 168 7.70 -10.89 16.13
C ASN A 168 7.74 -9.35 16.09
N PRO A 169 8.10 -8.67 17.20
CA PRO A 169 8.18 -7.20 17.27
C PRO A 169 9.16 -6.56 16.28
N TYR A 170 10.17 -7.31 15.81
CA TYR A 170 11.17 -6.83 14.84
C TYR A 170 10.53 -6.14 13.62
N TYR A 171 9.53 -6.78 12.99
CA TYR A 171 8.89 -6.22 11.80
C TYR A 171 8.19 -4.89 12.06
N VAL A 172 7.60 -4.73 13.25
CA VAL A 172 6.92 -3.48 13.61
C VAL A 172 7.93 -2.38 13.91
N LEU A 173 9.04 -2.69 14.57
CA LEU A 173 10.10 -1.71 14.83
C LEU A 173 10.69 -1.16 13.52
N VAL A 174 10.90 -2.03 12.53
CA VAL A 174 11.28 -1.59 11.17
C VAL A 174 10.19 -0.71 10.57
N ALA A 175 8.93 -1.14 10.64
CA ALA A 175 7.80 -0.36 10.08
C ALA A 175 7.62 1.01 10.74
N GLU A 176 7.81 1.11 12.06
CA GLU A 176 7.76 2.35 12.84
C GLU A 176 8.84 3.34 12.37
N ARG A 177 10.07 2.85 12.19
CA ARG A 177 11.19 3.66 11.68
C ARG A 177 10.97 4.11 10.24
N VAL A 178 10.48 3.20 9.38
CA VAL A 178 10.10 3.50 7.99
C VAL A 178 8.98 4.55 7.92
N CYS A 179 7.98 4.46 8.79
CA CYS A 179 6.91 5.47 8.89
C CYS A 179 7.44 6.83 9.36
N GLY A 180 8.48 6.86 10.20
CA GLY A 180 9.15 8.09 10.63
C GLY A 180 9.97 8.76 9.52
N TYR A 181 10.52 7.97 8.58
CA TYR A 181 11.38 8.48 7.51
C TYR A 181 10.61 9.24 6.41
N LYS A 182 9.52 8.66 5.87
CA LYS A 182 8.75 9.27 4.77
C LYS A 182 7.25 9.07 4.94
N HIS A 183 6.48 10.14 4.74
CA HIS A 183 5.01 10.11 4.87
C HIS A 183 4.33 9.10 3.93
N GLY A 184 4.90 8.86 2.74
CA GLY A 184 4.39 7.89 1.77
C GLY A 184 4.24 6.47 2.32
N PHE A 185 5.07 6.07 3.29
CA PHE A 185 4.93 4.76 3.95
C PHE A 185 3.70 4.68 4.83
N LYS A 186 3.37 5.75 5.58
CA LYS A 186 2.15 5.81 6.40
C LYS A 186 0.90 5.61 5.54
N VAL A 187 0.87 6.28 4.39
CA VAL A 187 -0.20 6.15 3.40
C VAL A 187 -0.27 4.72 2.86
N THR A 188 0.88 4.10 2.57
CA THR A 188 0.93 2.72 2.07
C THR A 188 0.42 1.72 3.11
N PHE A 189 0.80 1.86 4.38
CA PHE A 189 0.27 1.04 5.48
C PHE A 189 -1.24 1.24 5.65
N GLN A 190 -1.74 2.45 5.45
CA GLN A 190 -3.19 2.70 5.45
C GLN A 190 -3.91 1.91 4.34
N TYR A 191 -3.41 1.93 3.11
CA TYR A 191 -3.99 1.14 2.03
C TYR A 191 -3.85 -0.37 2.29
N ALA A 192 -2.70 -0.83 2.78
CA ALA A 192 -2.48 -2.23 3.11
C ALA A 192 -3.42 -2.72 4.23
N LEU A 193 -3.77 -1.86 5.19
CA LEU A 193 -4.78 -2.16 6.21
C LEU A 193 -6.17 -2.32 5.58
N TRP A 194 -6.56 -1.42 4.68
CA TRP A 194 -7.84 -1.51 3.98
C TRP A 194 -7.92 -2.75 3.08
N ASP A 195 -6.84 -3.09 2.39
CA ASP A 195 -6.73 -4.34 1.62
C ASP A 195 -6.97 -5.55 2.53
N PHE A 196 -6.30 -5.58 3.69
CA PHE A 196 -6.47 -6.66 4.66
C PHE A 196 -7.88 -6.73 5.26
N LEU A 197 -8.50 -5.59 5.57
CA LEU A 197 -9.88 -5.57 6.09
C LEU A 197 -10.89 -6.04 5.04
N ARG A 198 -10.65 -5.78 3.76
CA ARG A 198 -11.45 -6.34 2.66
C ARG A 198 -11.28 -7.85 2.54
N GLU A 199 -10.07 -8.39 2.78
CA GLU A 199 -9.85 -9.84 2.90
C GLU A 199 -10.65 -10.45 4.08
N LEU A 200 -10.95 -9.68 5.13
CA LEU A 200 -11.81 -10.10 6.24
C LEU A 200 -13.32 -9.95 5.97
N GLY A 201 -13.71 -9.42 4.81
CA GLY A 201 -15.11 -9.22 4.42
C GLY A 201 -15.69 -7.84 4.76
N GLU A 202 -14.86 -6.87 5.15
CA GLU A 202 -15.30 -5.50 5.46
C GLU A 202 -15.28 -4.58 4.23
N ASP A 203 -16.20 -3.62 4.17
CA ASP A 203 -16.18 -2.56 3.15
C ASP A 203 -15.24 -1.42 3.60
N ALA A 204 -13.94 -1.60 3.38
CA ALA A 204 -12.89 -0.65 3.75
C ALA A 204 -12.35 0.13 2.54
N GLY A 205 -12.03 1.42 2.72
CA GLY A 205 -11.35 2.24 1.71
C GLY A 205 -12.23 2.94 0.66
N GLY A 206 -13.56 2.83 0.75
CA GLY A 206 -14.49 3.59 -0.09
C GLY A 206 -14.53 3.18 -1.57
N LEU A 207 -13.83 2.11 -1.95
CA LEU A 207 -14.02 1.44 -3.24
C LEU A 207 -15.24 0.53 -3.09
N GLY A 208 -16.42 1.07 -3.41
CA GLY A 208 -17.70 0.49 -3.05
C GLY A 208 -17.88 -1.01 -3.28
N SER A 209 -18.77 -1.57 -2.46
CA SER A 209 -19.32 -2.94 -2.32
C SER A 209 -19.55 -3.84 -3.57
N ALA A 210 -19.19 -3.43 -4.80
CA ALA A 210 -19.33 -4.27 -5.99
C ALA A 210 -18.36 -5.47 -5.97
N ASP A 211 -17.11 -5.27 -5.51
CA ASP A 211 -16.07 -6.31 -5.54
C ASP A 211 -16.01 -7.14 -4.24
N ALA A 212 -16.40 -6.55 -3.09
CA ALA A 212 -16.42 -7.24 -1.81
C ALA A 212 -17.53 -8.32 -1.72
N ARG A 213 -18.70 -8.07 -2.35
CA ARG A 213 -19.81 -9.03 -2.37
C ARG A 213 -19.57 -10.22 -3.30
N HIS A 214 -18.73 -10.07 -4.32
CA HIS A 214 -18.40 -11.18 -5.23
C HIS A 214 -17.43 -12.18 -4.58
N ARG A 215 -16.57 -11.74 -3.65
CA ARG A 215 -15.75 -12.65 -2.81
C ARG A 215 -16.49 -13.27 -1.63
N ALA A 216 -17.55 -12.62 -1.14
CA ALA A 216 -18.37 -13.16 -0.04
C ALA A 216 -19.31 -14.31 -0.47
N GLY A 217 -19.50 -14.51 -1.78
CA GLY A 217 -20.33 -15.57 -2.35
C GLY A 217 -19.63 -16.92 -2.54
N ASP A 218 -18.30 -16.97 -2.39
CA ASP A 218 -17.48 -18.20 -2.49
C ASP A 218 -17.08 -18.64 -1.07
N GLN A 219 -18.05 -19.14 -0.31
CA GLN A 219 -17.94 -19.43 1.13
C GLN A 219 -17.15 -20.70 1.50
N ASP A 220 -16.33 -21.27 0.60
CA ASP A 220 -15.65 -22.54 0.87
C ASP A 220 -14.14 -22.57 0.56
N GLY A 221 -13.51 -21.40 0.36
CA GLY A 221 -12.16 -21.34 -0.22
C GLY A 221 -10.99 -20.88 0.66
N ASP A 222 -11.07 -19.70 1.30
CA ASP A 222 -9.85 -19.08 1.85
C ASP A 222 -10.15 -18.17 3.05
N GLN A 223 -10.58 -18.76 4.16
CA GLN A 223 -10.67 -18.03 5.43
C GLN A 223 -9.26 -17.61 5.87
N VAL A 224 -9.04 -16.31 6.05
CA VAL A 224 -7.75 -15.79 6.55
C VAL A 224 -7.39 -16.50 7.86
N PRO A 225 -6.21 -17.14 7.96
CA PRO A 225 -5.87 -17.94 9.12
C PRO A 225 -5.80 -17.05 10.37
N MET A 226 -6.35 -17.54 11.49
CA MET A 226 -6.41 -16.82 12.77
C MET A 226 -5.06 -16.21 13.18
N ARG A 227 -3.98 -16.96 12.94
CA ARG A 227 -2.60 -16.51 13.17
C ARG A 227 -2.28 -15.19 12.44
N ARG A 228 -2.62 -15.08 11.16
CA ARG A 228 -2.40 -13.87 10.36
C ARG A 228 -3.24 -12.71 10.90
N ILE A 229 -4.49 -12.97 11.29
CA ILE A 229 -5.37 -11.97 11.92
C ILE A 229 -4.75 -11.40 13.18
N VAL A 230 -4.31 -12.26 14.10
CA VAL A 230 -3.69 -11.84 15.37
C VAL A 230 -2.40 -11.08 15.13
N ASN A 231 -1.50 -11.56 14.27
CA ASN A 231 -0.22 -10.89 14.03
C ASN A 231 -0.40 -9.51 13.38
N VAL A 232 -1.27 -9.41 12.37
CA VAL A 232 -1.55 -8.14 11.70
C VAL A 232 -2.27 -7.17 12.65
N ALA A 233 -3.16 -7.66 13.51
CA ALA A 233 -3.79 -6.84 14.55
C ALA A 233 -2.77 -6.27 15.54
N LYS A 234 -1.86 -7.09 16.05
CA LYS A 234 -0.76 -6.65 16.94
C LYS A 234 0.15 -5.64 16.26
N PHE A 235 0.46 -5.86 14.97
CA PHE A 235 1.27 -4.96 14.15
C PHE A 235 0.64 -3.56 14.05
N TYR A 236 -0.63 -3.46 13.66
CA TYR A 236 -1.32 -2.17 13.55
C TYR A 236 -1.63 -1.54 14.91
N GLY A 237 -1.95 -2.34 15.94
CA GLY A 237 -2.16 -1.84 17.30
C GLY A 237 -0.91 -1.12 17.82
N TRP A 238 0.26 -1.71 17.60
CA TRP A 238 1.53 -1.07 17.94
C TRP A 238 1.78 0.21 17.13
N LEU A 239 1.62 0.19 15.80
CA LEU A 239 1.83 1.39 14.98
C LEU A 239 0.89 2.54 15.35
N MET A 240 -0.36 2.23 15.72
CA MET A 240 -1.34 3.22 16.15
C MET A 240 -1.03 3.75 17.55
N GLY A 241 -0.60 2.88 18.48
CA GLY A 241 -0.17 3.29 19.82
C GLY A 241 1.06 4.19 19.79
N ALA A 242 2.00 3.94 18.86
CA ALA A 242 3.16 4.80 18.60
C ALA A 242 2.82 6.08 17.79
N SER A 243 1.56 6.30 17.43
CA SER A 243 1.12 7.41 16.56
C SER A 243 1.80 7.45 15.18
N ALA A 244 2.37 6.33 14.72
CA ALA A 244 2.93 6.19 13.38
C ALA A 244 1.83 6.19 12.31
N VAL A 245 0.71 5.51 12.61
CA VAL A 245 -0.53 5.50 11.81
C VAL A 245 -1.69 6.00 12.67
N SER A 246 -2.51 6.92 12.16
CA SER A 246 -3.63 7.51 12.91
C SER A 246 -4.86 6.60 12.91
N LEU A 247 -5.63 6.59 14.01
CA LEU A 247 -6.92 5.89 14.11
C LEU A 247 -7.94 6.35 13.03
N THR A 248 -7.75 7.54 12.47
CA THR A 248 -8.56 8.06 11.35
C THR A 248 -8.54 7.17 10.11
N VAL A 249 -7.60 6.22 10.00
CA VAL A 249 -7.61 5.20 8.94
C VAL A 249 -8.86 4.32 8.98
N LEU A 250 -9.46 4.16 10.16
CA LEU A 250 -10.66 3.33 10.35
C LEU A 250 -11.96 4.05 9.98
N LYS A 251 -11.90 5.32 9.53
CA LYS A 251 -13.09 6.15 9.23
C LYS A 251 -14.02 5.58 8.16
N THR A 252 -13.51 4.72 7.28
CA THR A 252 -14.30 4.11 6.20
C THR A 252 -15.12 2.92 6.68
N LEU A 253 -14.91 2.46 7.92
CA LEU A 253 -15.55 1.27 8.44
C LEU A 253 -16.87 1.60 9.14
N THR A 254 -17.81 0.67 9.03
CA THR A 254 -19.08 0.72 9.75
C THR A 254 -19.05 -0.28 10.90
N PHE A 255 -18.75 0.20 12.11
CA PHE A 255 -18.57 -0.64 13.30
C PHE A 255 -19.84 -1.40 13.76
N THR A 256 -21.01 -1.07 13.22
CA THR A 256 -22.27 -1.74 13.56
C THR A 256 -22.46 -3.08 12.83
N ARG A 257 -21.71 -3.33 11.75
CA ARG A 257 -21.88 -4.53 10.89
C ARG A 257 -20.54 -5.23 10.62
N ILE A 258 -19.72 -5.40 11.65
CA ILE A 258 -18.41 -6.06 11.54
C ILE A 258 -18.56 -7.59 11.60
N GLN A 259 -17.89 -8.29 10.68
CA GLN A 259 -17.77 -9.75 10.59
C GLN A 259 -17.00 -10.36 11.78
N SER A 260 -17.25 -11.63 12.12
CA SER A 260 -16.61 -12.30 13.29
C SER A 260 -15.07 -12.31 13.25
N SER A 261 -14.49 -12.47 12.06
CA SER A 261 -13.03 -12.43 11.84
C SER A 261 -12.46 -11.04 12.11
N ALA A 262 -13.12 -10.01 11.60
CA ALA A 262 -12.77 -8.60 11.83
C ALA A 262 -13.02 -8.16 13.28
N GLN A 263 -14.03 -8.71 13.97
CA GLN A 263 -14.20 -8.48 15.41
C GLN A 263 -12.98 -8.97 16.19
N THR A 264 -12.47 -10.17 15.86
CA THR A 264 -11.25 -10.70 16.49
C THR A 264 -10.04 -9.81 16.20
N PHE A 265 -9.90 -9.36 14.95
CA PHE A 265 -8.88 -8.39 14.56
C PHE A 265 -8.92 -7.13 15.43
N PHE A 266 -10.07 -6.46 15.53
CA PHE A 266 -10.19 -5.22 16.28
C PHE A 266 -9.99 -5.40 17.79
N ARG A 267 -10.46 -6.51 18.37
CA ARG A 267 -10.22 -6.82 19.80
C ARG A 267 -8.73 -6.88 20.09
N VAL A 268 -7.97 -7.60 19.27
CA VAL A 268 -6.51 -7.71 19.43
C VAL A 268 -5.82 -6.38 19.13
N LEU A 269 -6.24 -5.66 18.09
CA LEU A 269 -5.67 -4.38 17.68
C LEU A 269 -5.79 -3.34 18.81
N PHE A 270 -6.97 -3.16 19.37
CA PHE A 270 -7.19 -2.17 20.43
C PHE A 270 -6.47 -2.57 21.73
N ALA A 271 -6.45 -3.86 22.09
CA ALA A 271 -5.68 -4.30 23.25
C ALA A 271 -4.19 -4.00 23.07
N HIS A 272 -3.60 -4.35 21.93
CA HIS A 272 -2.19 -4.09 21.66
C HIS A 272 -1.87 -2.59 21.53
N LEU A 273 -2.82 -1.80 21.05
CA LEU A 273 -2.73 -0.33 21.04
C LEU A 273 -2.63 0.21 22.46
N PHE A 274 -3.49 -0.21 23.38
CA PHE A 274 -3.45 0.26 24.77
C PHE A 274 -2.19 -0.21 25.49
N LEU A 275 -1.75 -1.46 25.29
CA LEU A 275 -0.49 -1.96 25.83
C LEU A 275 0.71 -1.18 25.27
N ARG A 276 0.69 -0.80 23.99
CA ARG A 276 1.72 0.06 23.41
C ARG A 276 1.73 1.45 24.04
N ILE A 277 0.57 2.07 24.25
CA ILE A 277 0.49 3.37 24.95
C ILE A 277 1.04 3.24 26.38
N TYR A 278 0.67 2.19 27.10
CA TYR A 278 1.15 1.92 28.45
C TYR A 278 2.67 1.71 28.51
N THR A 279 3.24 0.97 27.57
CA THR A 279 4.70 0.77 27.49
C THR A 279 5.46 2.06 27.16
N LEU A 280 4.90 2.93 26.31
CA LEU A 280 5.47 4.25 26.03
C LEU A 280 5.33 5.25 27.19
N ALA A 281 4.38 5.03 28.10
CA ALA A 281 4.17 5.82 29.30
C ALA A 281 4.93 5.25 30.53
N ASP A 282 6.06 4.58 30.32
CA ASP A 282 6.86 3.92 31.37
C ASP A 282 6.02 3.00 32.29
N ARG A 283 5.05 2.29 31.70
CA ARG A 283 4.13 1.40 32.42
C ARG A 283 3.31 2.13 33.49
N ARG A 284 2.92 3.37 33.21
CA ARG A 284 1.99 4.16 34.03
C ARG A 284 0.65 4.31 33.33
N GLN A 285 -0.41 4.37 34.13
CA GLN A 285 -1.76 4.67 33.67
C GLN A 285 -1.86 6.18 33.36
N ASP A 286 -1.44 6.56 32.15
CA ASP A 286 -1.46 7.94 31.65
C ASP A 286 -2.68 8.18 30.75
N ALA A 287 -3.67 8.92 31.29
CA ALA A 287 -4.88 9.27 30.56
C ALA A 287 -4.62 10.25 29.41
N GLU A 288 -3.61 11.12 29.53
CA GLU A 288 -3.24 12.06 28.48
C GLU A 288 -2.61 11.33 27.29
N ALA A 289 -1.83 10.28 27.54
CA ALA A 289 -1.30 9.43 26.47
C ALA A 289 -2.41 8.79 25.63
N ILE A 290 -3.47 8.32 26.28
CA ILE A 290 -4.66 7.82 25.58
C ILE A 290 -5.35 8.96 24.83
N ALA A 291 -5.52 10.13 25.44
CA ALA A 291 -6.13 11.29 24.80
C ALA A 291 -5.37 11.74 23.55
N ARG A 292 -4.02 11.72 23.55
CA ARG A 292 -3.21 12.06 22.37
C ARG A 292 -3.53 11.17 21.17
N VAL A 293 -3.73 9.87 21.37
CA VAL A 293 -4.05 8.92 20.30
C VAL A 293 -5.51 9.03 19.85
N PHE A 294 -6.45 9.13 20.79
CA PHE A 294 -7.89 9.10 20.50
C PHE A 294 -8.49 10.45 20.06
N SER A 295 -7.88 11.57 20.46
CA SER A 295 -8.34 12.92 20.09
C SER A 295 -8.45 13.17 18.59
N ARG A 296 -7.65 12.50 17.76
CA ARG A 296 -7.76 12.61 16.30
C ARG A 296 -8.98 11.87 15.75
N ALA A 297 -9.42 10.81 16.42
CA ALA A 297 -10.61 10.06 16.04
C ALA A 297 -11.89 10.83 16.38
N THR A 298 -11.88 11.67 17.42
CA THR A 298 -13.06 12.48 17.82
C THR A 298 -13.46 13.53 16.77
N VAL A 299 -12.55 13.93 15.90
CA VAL A 299 -12.82 14.85 14.78
C VAL A 299 -13.77 14.24 13.76
N VAL A 300 -13.89 12.90 13.72
CA VAL A 300 -14.79 12.18 12.82
C VAL A 300 -15.89 11.53 13.67
N PRO A 301 -17.09 12.14 13.80
CA PRO A 301 -18.12 11.70 14.74
C PRO A 301 -18.52 10.22 14.56
N ASN A 302 -18.76 9.79 13.32
CA ASN A 302 -19.13 8.41 13.02
C ASN A 302 -18.06 7.39 13.43
N LEU A 303 -16.78 7.77 13.32
CA LEU A 303 -15.67 6.93 13.74
C LEU A 303 -15.60 6.85 15.28
N ALA A 304 -15.74 7.99 15.96
CA ALA A 304 -15.73 8.05 17.41
C ALA A 304 -16.86 7.22 18.04
N GLU A 305 -18.07 7.39 17.52
CA GLU A 305 -19.25 6.61 17.87
C GLU A 305 -19.05 5.11 17.60
N GLY A 306 -18.51 4.76 16.43
CA GLY A 306 -18.25 3.39 16.04
C GLY A 306 -17.22 2.69 16.92
N ILE A 307 -16.11 3.35 17.24
CA ILE A 307 -15.09 2.82 18.16
C ILE A 307 -15.68 2.68 19.57
N ARG A 308 -16.44 3.68 20.05
CA ARG A 308 -17.11 3.64 21.35
C ARG A 308 -18.09 2.47 21.46
N PHE A 309 -18.91 2.27 20.43
CA PHE A 309 -19.80 1.12 20.31
C PHE A 309 -19.00 -0.18 20.38
N PHE A 310 -17.95 -0.30 19.57
CA PHE A 310 -17.15 -1.51 19.52
C PHE A 310 -16.54 -1.86 20.88
N MET A 311 -15.96 -0.88 21.57
CA MET A 311 -15.38 -1.07 22.89
C MET A 311 -16.43 -1.51 23.92
N HIS A 312 -17.64 -0.96 23.87
CA HIS A 312 -18.70 -1.30 24.80
C HIS A 312 -19.22 -2.73 24.62
N TYR A 313 -19.47 -3.15 23.38
CA TYR A 313 -20.08 -4.45 23.09
C TYR A 313 -19.07 -5.58 22.94
N PHE A 314 -17.91 -5.34 22.30
CA PHE A 314 -16.95 -6.39 21.94
C PHE A 314 -15.71 -6.44 22.83
N MET A 315 -15.46 -5.45 23.69
CA MET A 315 -14.27 -5.42 24.57
C MET A 315 -14.61 -5.36 26.07
N ARG A 316 -15.87 -5.59 26.45
CA ARG A 316 -16.29 -5.59 27.87
C ARG A 316 -15.55 -6.64 28.71
N LYS A 317 -15.23 -7.80 28.10
CA LYS A 317 -14.43 -8.86 28.71
C LYS A 317 -13.20 -9.13 27.84
N VAL A 318 -12.01 -8.91 28.40
CA VAL A 318 -10.72 -9.11 27.74
C VAL A 318 -10.13 -10.50 28.03
N GLU A 319 -10.98 -11.54 27.99
CA GLU A 319 -10.64 -12.94 28.34
C GLU A 319 -9.53 -13.55 27.46
N PHE A 320 -9.25 -12.96 26.29
CA PHE A 320 -8.18 -13.40 25.40
C PHE A 320 -6.78 -12.95 25.85
N LEU A 321 -6.69 -12.06 26.85
CA LEU A 321 -5.42 -11.67 27.46
C LEU A 321 -5.12 -12.64 28.61
N THR A 322 -3.99 -13.33 28.51
CA THR A 322 -3.56 -14.31 29.52
C THR A 322 -2.94 -13.65 30.75
N ASP A 323 -2.36 -12.46 30.60
CA ASP A 323 -1.76 -11.70 31.70
C ASP A 323 -2.82 -10.83 32.41
N ALA A 324 -2.95 -11.02 33.73
CA ALA A 324 -3.87 -10.28 34.57
C ALA A 324 -3.52 -8.79 34.67
N GLN A 325 -2.24 -8.41 34.58
CA GLN A 325 -1.83 -7.01 34.56
C GLN A 325 -2.25 -6.35 33.25
N ASP A 326 -1.96 -6.99 32.11
CA ASP A 326 -2.37 -6.50 30.79
C ASP A 326 -3.90 -6.35 30.71
N ALA A 327 -4.64 -7.32 31.24
CA ALA A 327 -6.10 -7.25 31.30
C ALA A 327 -6.58 -6.01 32.10
N LYS A 328 -6.00 -5.74 33.27
CA LYS A 328 -6.33 -4.56 34.09
C LYS A 328 -6.02 -3.26 33.35
N VAL A 329 -4.85 -3.16 32.72
CA VAL A 329 -4.42 -1.98 31.95
C VAL A 329 -5.37 -1.72 30.79
N VAL A 330 -5.71 -2.77 30.02
CA VAL A 330 -6.61 -2.64 28.87
C VAL A 330 -8.01 -2.26 29.32
N THR A 331 -8.56 -2.88 30.39
CA THR A 331 -9.88 -2.53 30.92
C THR A 331 -9.94 -1.07 31.39
N TRP A 332 -8.93 -0.60 32.13
CA TRP A 332 -8.83 0.80 32.52
C TRP A 332 -8.77 1.73 31.31
N SER A 333 -7.93 1.40 30.33
CA SER A 333 -7.75 2.22 29.12
C SER A 333 -9.01 2.31 28.27
N ILE A 334 -9.81 1.24 28.21
CA ILE A 334 -11.12 1.24 27.53
C ILE A 334 -12.06 2.24 28.18
N GLY A 335 -12.08 2.33 29.51
CA GLY A 335 -12.88 3.32 30.24
C GLY A 335 -12.53 4.75 29.81
N ILE A 336 -11.24 5.09 29.94
CA ILE A 336 -10.72 6.42 29.58
C ILE A 336 -10.98 6.75 28.10
N ALA A 337 -10.70 5.81 27.19
CA ALA A 337 -10.93 6.03 25.76
C ALA A 337 -12.41 6.29 25.45
N ARG A 338 -13.34 5.58 26.10
CA ARG A 338 -14.78 5.80 25.91
C ARG A 338 -15.22 7.19 26.39
N ASP A 339 -14.67 7.66 27.50
CA ASP A 339 -14.98 8.99 28.04
C ASP A 339 -14.46 10.11 27.13
N ILE A 340 -13.24 9.96 26.61
CA ILE A 340 -12.65 10.89 25.63
C ILE A 340 -13.47 10.93 24.33
N LEU A 341 -13.89 9.77 23.82
CA LEU A 341 -14.71 9.68 22.61
C LEU A 341 -16.11 10.28 22.79
N LYS A 342 -16.64 10.31 24.02
CA LYS A 342 -17.92 10.95 24.35
C LYS A 342 -17.80 12.47 24.48
N SER A 343 -16.80 12.96 25.21
CA SER A 343 -16.66 14.37 25.59
C SER A 343 -16.52 15.33 24.39
N LYS A 344 -15.79 14.94 23.34
CA LYS A 344 -15.58 15.80 22.16
C LYS A 344 -16.66 15.69 21.07
N ALA A 345 -17.51 14.67 21.12
CA ALA A 345 -18.65 14.56 20.20
C ALA A 345 -19.80 15.51 20.61
N GLY A 346 -19.92 15.83 21.91
CA GLY A 346 -20.95 16.72 22.43
C GLY A 346 -20.80 18.19 22.02
N HIS A 347 -19.57 18.72 21.95
CA HIS A 347 -19.35 20.14 21.61
C HIS A 347 -19.63 20.52 20.15
N LEU A 348 -19.88 19.56 19.25
CA LEU A 348 -20.29 19.87 17.88
C LEU A 348 -21.83 19.90 17.71
N ALA A 349 -22.58 19.48 18.72
CA ALA A 349 -24.04 19.50 18.70
C ALA A 349 -24.64 20.79 19.28
N ASP A 350 -23.89 21.51 20.11
CA ASP A 350 -24.36 22.72 20.80
C ASP A 350 -24.05 24.04 20.04
N ASP A 351 -23.33 23.98 18.91
CA ASP A 351 -22.99 25.15 18.08
C ASP A 351 -24.00 25.41 16.93
N TYR A 352 -25.17 24.74 16.96
CA TYR A 352 -26.27 24.91 15.99
C TYR A 352 -27.65 25.10 16.66
N GLU A 353 -27.70 25.80 17.79
CA GLU A 353 -28.89 26.54 18.25
C GLU A 353 -28.57 28.04 18.27
#